data_AF-A0A2K3JTX2-F1
#
_entry.id   AF-A0A2K3JTX2-F1
#
_cell.length_a   1.000
_cell.length_b   1.000
_cell.length_c   1.000
_cell.angle_alpha   90.00
_cell.angle_beta   90.00
_cell.angle_gamma   90.00
#
_symmetry.space_group_name_H-M   'P 1'
#
loop_
_entity.id
_entity.type
_entity.pdbx_description
1 polymer ?
#
loop_
_entity_poly.entity_id
_entity_poly.type
_entity_poly.pdbx_seq_one_letter_code
_entity_poly.pdbx_strand_id
1 'polypeptide(L)'
;MKKTTKRPSKKSFPVENGNASPSNPQPGDGGERTVKKVKLSKALTIPDGTTVTDACRRMAARRVDAVLLTDSSALLSGILTDK
;
A
#
# COMPACT_ATOMS: atom_id res chain seq x y z
N MET A 1 21.31 -27.74 -60.84
CA MET A 1 20.20 -26.78 -60.65
C MET A 1 19.83 -26.70 -59.16
N LYS A 2 19.73 -25.47 -58.61
CA LYS A 2 19.05 -24.97 -57.38
C LYS A 2 18.94 -25.90 -56.15
N LYS A 3 19.75 -25.73 -55.10
CA LYS A 3 19.57 -24.88 -53.87
C LYS A 3 18.61 -25.49 -52.80
N THR A 4 19.12 -25.76 -51.60
CA THR A 4 18.72 -25.16 -50.30
C THR A 4 18.93 -26.10 -49.09
N THR A 5 19.63 -25.56 -48.09
CA THR A 5 19.98 -26.14 -46.79
C THR A 5 18.77 -26.16 -45.85
N LYS A 6 18.48 -27.29 -45.18
CA LYS A 6 17.55 -27.33 -44.03
C LYS A 6 18.30 -27.76 -42.76
N ARG A 7 18.30 -26.88 -41.75
CA ARG A 7 18.79 -27.15 -40.39
C ARG A 7 17.79 -28.04 -39.63
N PRO A 8 18.23 -28.94 -38.74
CA PRO A 8 17.31 -29.71 -37.90
C PRO A 8 16.71 -28.80 -36.82
N SER A 9 15.39 -28.80 -36.73
CA SER A 9 14.59 -28.08 -35.74
C SER A 9 14.69 -28.78 -34.37
N LYS A 10 15.16 -28.05 -33.36
CA LYS A 10 15.03 -28.44 -31.94
C LYS A 10 13.53 -28.53 -31.60
N LYS A 11 13.08 -29.68 -31.08
CA LYS A 11 11.77 -29.81 -30.42
C LYS A 11 11.83 -29.08 -29.08
N SER A 12 11.01 -28.05 -28.92
CA SER A 12 10.70 -27.42 -27.64
C SER A 12 9.28 -27.79 -27.24
N PHE A 13 9.11 -28.26 -26.01
CA PHE A 13 7.83 -28.61 -25.40
C PHE A 13 6.87 -27.39 -25.41
N PRO A 14 5.55 -27.60 -25.53
CA PRO A 14 4.60 -26.49 -25.49
C PRO A 14 4.43 -26.00 -24.05
N VAL A 15 4.84 -24.76 -23.79
CA VAL A 15 4.36 -23.98 -22.65
C VAL A 15 3.06 -23.31 -23.08
N GLU A 16 1.99 -23.71 -22.43
CA GLU A 16 0.68 -23.06 -22.47
C GLU A 16 0.85 -21.63 -21.94
N ASN A 17 0.73 -20.63 -22.82
CA ASN A 17 0.57 -19.25 -22.41
C ASN A 17 -0.74 -18.74 -23.00
N GLY A 18 -1.75 -18.72 -22.13
CA GLY A 18 -3.09 -18.23 -22.44
C GLY A 18 -3.04 -16.84 -23.05
N ASN A 19 -3.84 -16.70 -24.10
CA ASN A 19 -4.17 -15.46 -24.77
C ASN A 19 -4.82 -14.47 -23.79
N ALA A 20 -4.01 -13.63 -23.13
CA ALA A 20 -4.49 -12.42 -22.46
C ALA A 20 -4.21 -11.24 -23.40
N SER A 21 -5.22 -10.86 -24.17
CA SER A 21 -5.27 -9.57 -24.86
C SER A 21 -4.82 -8.46 -23.91
N PRO A 22 -3.99 -7.49 -24.34
CA PRO A 22 -3.70 -6.33 -23.50
C PRO A 22 -5.02 -5.57 -23.32
N SER A 23 -5.68 -5.78 -22.19
CA SER A 23 -6.85 -5.00 -21.82
C SER A 23 -6.38 -3.57 -21.66
N ASN A 24 -6.71 -2.75 -22.65
CA ASN A 24 -6.59 -1.29 -22.63
C ASN A 24 -7.00 -0.79 -21.24
N PRO A 25 -6.19 -0.01 -20.50
CA PRO A 25 -6.61 0.54 -19.22
C PRO A 25 -7.86 1.39 -19.50
N GLN A 26 -9.03 0.87 -19.17
CA GLN A 26 -10.24 1.68 -19.21
C GLN A 26 -10.01 2.86 -18.28
N PRO A 27 -10.28 4.10 -18.70
CA PRO A 27 -10.24 5.25 -17.82
C PRO A 27 -11.39 5.13 -16.82
N GLY A 28 -11.17 4.33 -15.77
CA GLY A 28 -11.98 4.38 -14.56
C GLY A 28 -11.70 5.72 -13.91
N ASP A 29 -12.70 6.62 -13.99
CA ASP A 29 -12.85 7.85 -13.21
C ASP A 29 -11.54 8.49 -12.70
N GLY A 30 -10.94 9.35 -13.53
CA GLY A 30 -9.96 10.37 -13.13
C GLY A 30 -8.75 9.87 -12.35
N GLY A 31 -7.59 9.79 -13.03
CA GLY A 31 -6.28 9.29 -12.55
C GLY A 31 -5.67 9.93 -11.29
N GLU A 32 -6.44 10.66 -10.49
CA GLU A 32 -6.07 11.21 -9.20
C GLU A 32 -6.18 10.13 -8.10
N ARG A 33 -5.05 9.69 -7.56
CA ARG A 33 -4.98 8.92 -6.31
C ARG A 33 -4.70 9.86 -5.14
N THR A 34 -5.74 10.44 -4.56
CA THR A 34 -5.62 11.36 -3.42
C THR A 34 -5.83 10.65 -2.09
N VAL A 35 -5.30 11.22 -1.00
CA VAL A 35 -5.50 10.73 0.38
C VAL A 35 -6.99 10.65 0.73
N LYS A 36 -7.82 11.55 0.17
CA LYS A 36 -9.28 11.55 0.36
C LYS A 36 -9.95 10.25 -0.14
N LYS A 37 -9.36 9.56 -1.12
CA LYS A 37 -9.86 8.28 -1.65
C LYS A 37 -9.43 7.07 -0.81
N VAL A 38 -8.61 7.25 0.24
CA VAL A 38 -8.21 6.18 1.17
C VAL A 38 -9.32 5.96 2.20
N LYS A 39 -9.58 4.70 2.57
CA LYS A 39 -10.48 4.36 3.69
C LYS A 39 -9.78 4.68 5.02
N LEU A 40 -10.00 5.88 5.53
CA LEU A 40 -9.38 6.36 6.77
C LEU A 40 -10.03 5.74 8.01
N SER A 41 -9.21 5.27 8.95
CA SER A 41 -9.60 4.90 10.31
C SER A 41 -9.45 6.09 11.26
N LYS A 42 -10.26 6.12 12.33
CA LYS A 42 -10.16 7.17 13.35
C LYS A 42 -8.84 7.02 14.11
N ALA A 43 -8.06 8.09 14.16
CA ALA A 43 -6.82 8.13 14.92
C ALA A 43 -7.08 8.04 16.43
N LEU A 44 -6.14 7.41 17.15
CA LEU A 44 -6.07 7.54 18.59
C LEU A 44 -5.45 8.90 18.92
N THR A 45 -6.09 9.66 19.80
CA THR A 45 -5.63 10.99 20.25
C THR A 45 -5.46 10.98 21.76
N ILE A 46 -4.35 11.53 22.25
CA ILE A 46 -4.09 11.70 23.69
C ILE A 46 -3.47 13.08 23.96
N PRO A 47 -3.65 13.66 25.17
CA PRO A 47 -2.94 14.87 25.58
C PRO A 47 -1.41 14.66 25.61
N ASP A 48 -0.64 15.69 25.29
CA ASP A 48 0.84 15.70 25.33
C ASP A 48 1.41 15.53 26.76
N GLY A 49 0.64 15.84 27.79
CA GLY A 49 0.95 15.51 29.19
C GLY A 49 0.76 14.03 29.56
N THR A 50 0.33 13.17 28.64
CA THR A 50 0.19 11.72 28.90
C THR A 50 1.56 11.07 29.03
N THR A 51 1.77 10.26 30.07
CA THR A 51 3.03 9.52 30.23
C THR A 51 3.24 8.54 29.08
N VAL A 52 4.51 8.29 28.72
CA VAL A 52 4.86 7.34 27.66
C VAL A 52 4.29 5.95 27.95
N THR A 53 4.36 5.48 29.20
CA THR A 53 3.80 4.19 29.62
C THR A 53 2.30 4.09 29.35
N ASP A 54 1.54 5.12 29.67
CA ASP A 54 0.09 5.15 29.43
C ASP A 54 -0.24 5.26 27.95
N ALA A 55 0.56 6.02 27.19
CA ALA A 55 0.45 6.11 25.73
C ALA A 55 0.65 4.73 25.08
N CYS A 56 1.74 4.03 25.42
CA CYS A 56 2.05 2.70 24.92
C CYS A 56 0.96 1.68 25.30
N ARG A 57 0.45 1.72 26.54
CA ARG A 57 -0.67 0.86 26.98
C ARG A 57 -1.91 1.09 26.12
N ARG A 58 -2.25 2.35 25.82
CA ARG A 58 -3.40 2.69 24.95
C ARG A 58 -3.20 2.27 23.50
N MET A 59 -1.97 2.38 22.98
CA MET A 59 -1.61 1.85 21.65
C MET A 59 -1.85 0.35 21.56
N ALA A 60 -1.31 -0.41 22.51
CA ALA A 60 -1.45 -1.86 22.55
C ALA A 60 -2.92 -2.30 22.69
N ALA A 61 -3.69 -1.66 23.58
CA ALA A 61 -5.09 -1.99 23.79
C ALA A 61 -5.95 -1.77 22.54
N ARG A 62 -5.62 -0.76 21.72
CA ARG A 62 -6.34 -0.43 20.49
C ARG A 62 -5.76 -1.06 19.22
N ARG A 63 -4.58 -1.69 19.33
CA ARG A 63 -3.84 -2.29 18.21
C ARG A 63 -3.60 -1.27 17.09
N VAL A 64 -3.08 -0.10 17.47
CA VAL A 64 -2.74 0.99 16.54
C VAL A 64 -1.25 1.26 16.55
N ASP A 65 -0.71 1.62 15.38
CA ASP A 65 0.73 1.82 15.17
C ASP A 65 1.19 3.25 15.54
N ALA A 66 0.25 4.19 15.63
CA ALA A 66 0.54 5.60 15.89
C ALA A 66 -0.57 6.29 16.69
N VAL A 67 -0.17 7.36 17.39
CA VAL A 67 -1.05 8.21 18.19
C VAL A 67 -0.81 9.67 17.87
N LEU A 68 -1.89 10.45 17.83
CA LEU A 68 -1.82 11.91 17.74
C LEU A 68 -1.73 12.51 19.14
N LEU A 69 -0.75 13.38 19.36
CA LEU A 69 -0.61 14.16 20.58
C LEU A 69 -1.31 15.51 20.39
N THR A 70 -2.09 15.92 21.38
CA THR A 70 -2.71 17.25 21.42
C THR A 70 -2.22 18.05 22.61
N ASP A 71 -1.97 19.34 22.40
CA ASP A 71 -1.65 20.27 23.48
C ASP A 71 -2.90 20.68 24.29
N SER A 72 -2.70 21.58 25.25
CA SER A 72 -3.78 22.17 26.06
C SER A 72 -4.79 22.99 25.27
N SER A 73 -4.45 23.42 24.05
CA SER A 73 -5.31 24.16 23.13
C SER A 73 -6.07 23.24 22.17
N ALA A 74 -5.98 21.91 22.39
CA ALA A 74 -6.51 20.86 21.52
C ALA A 74 -5.96 20.91 20.08
N LEU A 75 -4.80 21.52 19.89
CA LEU A 75 -4.09 21.53 18.62
C LEU A 75 -3.15 20.32 18.53
N LEU A 76 -2.87 19.89 17.30
CA LEU A 76 -1.94 18.80 17.05
C LEU A 76 -0.52 19.25 17.44
N SER A 77 0.05 18.63 18.47
CA SER A 77 1.41 18.92 18.92
C SER A 77 2.43 17.90 18.38
N GLY A 78 2.01 16.68 18.07
CA GLY A 78 2.93 15.67 17.53
C GLY A 78 2.28 14.33 17.20
N ILE A 79 3.13 13.40 16.76
CA ILE A 79 2.77 12.00 16.49
C ILE A 79 3.73 11.13 17.28
N LEU A 80 3.19 10.16 18.01
CA LEU A 80 3.96 9.14 18.71
C LEU A 80 3.84 7.81 17.97
N THR A 81 4.98 7.19 17.67
CA THR A 81 5.12 5.85 17.06
C THR A 81 5.95 4.95 17.98
N ASP A 82 5.90 3.65 17.76
CA ASP A 82 6.58 2.62 18.57
C ASP A 82 8.07 2.42 18.22
N LYS A 83 8.65 3.32 17.41
CA LYS A 83 10.02 3.25 16.89
C LYS A 83 10.81 4.53 17.15
#